data_AF-A0A135T3M0-F1
#
_entry.id   AF-A0A135T3M0-F1
#
_cell.length_a   1.000
_cell.length_b   1.000
_cell.length_c   1.000
_cell.angle_alpha   90.00
_cell.angle_beta   90.00
_cell.angle_gamma   90.00
#
_symmetry.space_group_name_H-M   'P 1'
#
loop_
_entity.id
_entity.type
_entity.pdbx_description
1 polymer ?
#
loop_
_entity_poly.entity_id
_entity_poly.type
_entity_poly.pdbx_seq_one_letter_code
_entity_poly.pdbx_strand_id
1 'polypeptide(L)'
;MAPMDARAEDFRGNKGLLVITSPEVAAGDVSLVEDFDTQSASTQSSPESTDPLPFEVETIPGKGLGAVANIRIRAGDVILREHPVVMQLAQVSEPISWMQALWVLEEGFIRLPREDQQRVFELSRSTGGHVLEDIIRTNTFGASFNNVAHLGLFPNVARINHACKPNAITRFSPRTLELEIVAYKDILPGEELSISYSMLNMLHQDRRKALQEWGFNCTCALCSSPPEVLAISDAYRRRLSEIFSELKDPVLAGSPSLVAELIDELEDIMVKEELTAQAGEFYGIVAGVYRNMGEMELSKEYAKLAVEKLVAFAGYDDERTVRAREVLLEFGGTQLGTG
;
A
#
# COMPACT_ATOMS: atom_id res chain seq x y z
N MET A 1 -43.22 24.44 15.39
CA MET A 1 -42.20 24.77 14.37
C MET A 1 -40.85 24.54 15.03
N ALA A 2 -40.38 23.29 15.01
CA ALA A 2 -39.06 22.91 15.48
C ALA A 2 -38.16 22.77 14.25
N PRO A 3 -36.87 23.13 14.29
CA PRO A 3 -36.01 22.98 13.13
C PRO A 3 -35.78 21.48 12.90
N MET A 4 -36.17 21.02 11.70
CA MET A 4 -35.66 19.78 11.12
C MET A 4 -34.23 20.06 10.65
N ASP A 5 -33.25 19.83 11.52
CA ASP A 5 -31.84 19.67 11.12
C ASP A 5 -31.30 18.46 11.89
N ALA A 6 -31.75 17.28 11.47
CA ALA A 6 -30.99 16.06 11.63
C ALA A 6 -30.54 15.69 10.22
N ARG A 7 -29.44 16.29 9.77
CA ARG A 7 -28.70 15.72 8.65
C ARG A 7 -28.23 14.36 9.15
N ALA A 8 -28.77 13.28 8.56
CA ALA A 8 -28.19 11.97 8.71
C ALA A 8 -26.70 12.10 8.39
N GLU A 9 -25.84 11.68 9.32
CA GLU A 9 -24.40 11.63 9.07
C GLU A 9 -24.19 10.52 8.04
N ASP A 10 -23.97 10.92 6.79
CA ASP A 10 -23.52 10.11 5.65
C ASP A 10 -22.23 9.37 6.04
N PHE A 11 -22.03 8.15 5.52
CA PHE A 11 -20.86 7.28 5.76
C PHE A 11 -19.52 8.00 5.49
N ARG A 12 -19.55 9.11 4.75
CA ARG A 12 -18.39 9.95 4.40
C ARG A 12 -18.64 11.45 4.58
N GLY A 13 -19.67 11.84 5.34
CA GLY A 13 -19.99 13.23 5.62
C GLY A 13 -20.35 14.02 4.35
N ASN A 14 -19.59 15.08 4.03
CA ASN A 14 -19.81 15.89 2.81
C ASN A 14 -18.82 15.54 1.67
N LYS A 15 -18.09 14.43 1.77
CA LYS A 15 -17.05 14.04 0.79
C LYS A 15 -17.67 13.26 -0.36
N GLY A 16 -17.24 13.56 -1.59
CA GLY A 16 -17.66 12.85 -2.79
C GLY A 16 -16.71 11.70 -3.16
N LEU A 17 -17.26 10.69 -3.82
CA LEU A 17 -16.50 9.65 -4.52
C LEU A 17 -16.91 9.61 -5.99
N LEU A 18 -15.93 9.73 -6.88
CA LEU A 18 -16.09 9.47 -8.31
C LEU A 18 -15.47 8.11 -8.66
N VAL A 19 -16.29 7.15 -9.10
CA VAL A 19 -15.79 5.86 -9.62
C VAL A 19 -15.93 5.81 -11.13
N ILE A 20 -14.81 5.73 -11.84
CA ILE A 20 -14.73 5.54 -13.29
C ILE A 20 -14.38 4.07 -13.55
N THR A 21 -15.38 3.27 -13.89
CA THR A 21 -15.25 1.81 -14.05
C THR A 21 -16.13 1.27 -15.18
N SER A 22 -16.04 -0.04 -15.44
CA SER A 22 -16.88 -0.69 -16.45
C SER A 22 -18.32 -0.91 -15.92
N PRO A 23 -19.33 -1.01 -16.80
CA PRO A 23 -20.70 -1.29 -16.38
C PRO A 23 -20.83 -2.56 -15.53
N GLU A 24 -20.06 -3.60 -15.84
CA GLU A 24 -20.08 -4.89 -15.13
C GLU A 24 -19.57 -4.74 -13.70
N VAL A 25 -18.49 -3.95 -13.51
CA VAL A 25 -17.92 -3.69 -12.19
C VAL A 25 -18.83 -2.77 -11.39
N ALA A 26 -19.43 -1.76 -12.02
CA ALA A 26 -20.39 -0.86 -11.37
C ALA A 26 -21.65 -1.58 -10.88
N ALA A 27 -22.07 -2.65 -11.57
CA ALA A 27 -23.20 -3.49 -11.18
C ALA A 27 -22.85 -4.54 -10.10
N GLY A 28 -21.62 -4.54 -9.58
CA GLY A 28 -21.16 -5.42 -8.50
C GLY A 28 -21.75 -5.06 -7.13
N ASP A 29 -20.97 -5.26 -6.07
CA ASP A 29 -21.42 -4.96 -4.71
C ASP A 29 -21.46 -3.43 -4.49
N VAL A 30 -22.67 -2.89 -4.40
CA VAL A 30 -22.92 -1.47 -4.16
C VAL A 30 -22.83 -1.11 -2.68
N SER A 31 -22.82 -2.08 -1.77
CA SER A 31 -22.73 -1.81 -0.32
C SER A 31 -21.43 -1.11 0.09
N LEU A 32 -20.37 -1.20 -0.74
CA LEU A 32 -19.09 -0.50 -0.58
C LEU A 32 -19.21 1.03 -0.73
N VAL A 33 -20.30 1.50 -1.32
CA VAL A 33 -20.57 2.91 -1.63
C VAL A 33 -21.97 3.37 -1.17
N GLU A 34 -22.72 2.51 -0.49
CA GLU A 34 -24.04 2.83 0.05
C GLU A 34 -23.96 3.27 1.52
N ASP A 35 -24.63 4.39 1.83
CA ASP A 35 -24.84 4.89 3.18
C ASP A 35 -25.92 4.07 3.91
N PHE A 36 -25.58 2.88 4.42
CA PHE A 36 -26.47 2.18 5.33
C PHE A 36 -26.18 2.54 6.79
N ASP A 37 -27.00 3.43 7.36
CA ASP A 37 -27.00 3.68 8.79
C ASP A 37 -27.95 2.72 9.56
N THR A 38 -27.55 2.40 10.79
CA THR A 38 -28.32 2.03 11.99
C THR A 38 -28.26 0.65 12.65
N GLN A 39 -27.45 -0.35 12.24
CA GLN A 39 -27.33 -1.60 13.07
C GLN A 39 -25.95 -2.26 13.24
N SER A 40 -24.85 -1.72 12.69
CA SER A 40 -23.50 -2.31 12.89
C SER A 40 -22.58 -1.51 13.80
N ALA A 41 -23.17 -0.79 14.78
CA ALA A 41 -22.45 -0.06 15.83
C ALA A 41 -21.76 -0.98 16.87
N SER A 42 -21.20 -2.13 16.47
CA SER A 42 -20.46 -3.04 17.36
C SER A 42 -19.06 -3.41 16.89
N THR A 43 -18.59 -2.87 15.76
CA THR A 43 -17.15 -2.84 15.44
C THR A 43 -16.73 -1.38 15.46
N GLN A 44 -15.89 -1.03 16.44
CA GLN A 44 -15.39 0.32 16.71
C GLN A 44 -15.19 1.12 15.42
N SER A 45 -16.12 2.05 15.14
CA SER A 45 -15.87 3.16 14.23
C SER A 45 -14.76 3.99 14.86
N SER A 46 -13.53 3.71 14.44
CA SER A 46 -12.43 4.63 14.69
C SER A 46 -12.77 5.90 13.91
N PRO A 47 -12.80 7.09 14.52
CA PRO A 47 -13.13 8.30 13.80
C PRO A 47 -12.19 8.43 12.58
N GLU A 48 -12.78 8.62 11.40
CA GLU A 48 -12.06 9.07 10.20
C GLU A 48 -11.21 10.28 10.57
N SER A 49 -9.97 10.34 10.05
CA SER A 49 -9.00 11.44 10.18
C SER A 49 -9.20 12.32 11.42
N THR A 50 -8.50 12.04 12.52
CA THR A 50 -8.45 13.01 13.64
C THR A 50 -7.90 14.32 13.10
N ASP A 51 -8.75 15.30 12.87
CA ASP A 51 -8.35 16.68 12.67
C ASP A 51 -8.05 17.24 14.08
N PRO A 52 -6.82 17.72 14.37
CA PRO A 52 -5.72 17.94 13.45
C PRO A 52 -4.92 16.69 13.09
N LEU A 53 -4.56 16.58 11.81
CA LEU A 53 -3.63 15.55 11.31
C LEU A 53 -2.31 15.57 12.10
N PRO A 54 -1.67 14.41 12.32
CA PRO A 54 -0.39 14.31 13.04
C PRO A 54 0.83 14.78 12.20
N PHE A 55 0.57 15.51 11.11
CA PHE A 55 1.56 16.10 10.22
C PHE A 55 1.02 17.38 9.58
N GLU A 56 1.93 18.21 9.09
CA GLU A 56 1.66 19.40 8.28
C GLU A 56 2.26 19.22 6.89
N VAL A 57 1.71 19.90 5.88
CA VAL A 57 2.23 19.88 4.52
C VAL A 57 3.16 21.07 4.32
N GLU A 58 4.43 20.80 4.05
CA GLU A 58 5.48 21.81 3.91
C GLU A 58 6.17 21.72 2.53
N THR A 59 6.90 22.78 2.16
CA THR A 59 7.78 22.73 0.99
C THR A 59 9.10 22.07 1.34
N ILE A 60 9.38 20.91 0.73
CA ILE A 60 10.59 20.14 0.92
C ILE A 60 11.57 20.42 -0.25
N PRO A 61 12.80 20.90 0.02
CA PRO A 61 13.79 21.19 -1.01
C PRO A 61 14.01 20.01 -1.96
N GLY A 62 13.78 20.24 -3.25
CA GLY A 62 13.98 19.23 -4.30
C GLY A 62 12.88 18.16 -4.40
N LYS A 63 11.85 18.18 -3.55
CA LYS A 63 10.71 17.25 -3.59
C LYS A 63 9.34 17.91 -3.77
N GLY A 64 9.27 19.24 -3.73
CA GLY A 64 7.99 19.94 -3.84
C GLY A 64 7.29 20.00 -2.49
N LEU A 65 6.03 19.59 -2.41
CA LEU A 65 5.30 19.52 -1.14
C LEU A 65 5.51 18.14 -0.48
N GLY A 66 5.55 18.10 0.85
CA GLY A 66 5.73 16.87 1.62
C GLY A 66 5.07 16.95 3.00
N ALA A 67 4.69 15.81 3.55
CA ALA A 67 4.15 15.70 4.91
C ALA A 67 5.28 15.65 5.96
N VAL A 68 5.22 16.52 6.97
CA VAL A 68 6.18 16.61 8.08
C VAL A 68 5.46 16.41 9.40
N ALA A 69 5.92 15.49 10.24
CA ALA A 69 5.28 15.19 11.52
C ALA A 69 5.26 16.41 12.44
N ASN A 70 4.10 16.75 13.02
CA ASN A 70 3.98 17.82 14.02
C ASN A 70 3.91 17.29 15.46
N ILE A 71 3.74 15.96 15.60
CA ILE A 71 3.80 15.22 16.86
C ILE A 71 4.73 14.01 16.73
N ARG A 72 5.03 13.36 17.86
CA ARG A 72 5.70 12.05 17.83
C ARG A 72 4.70 10.98 17.43
N ILE A 73 5.05 10.19 16.42
CA ILE A 73 4.29 9.02 15.94
C ILE A 73 5.12 7.78 16.26
N ARG A 74 4.52 6.75 16.86
CA ARG A 74 5.24 5.52 17.23
C ARG A 74 5.14 4.48 16.12
N ALA A 75 6.14 3.61 16.04
CA ALA A 75 6.04 2.42 15.20
C ALA A 75 4.77 1.61 15.53
N GLY A 76 3.99 1.29 14.51
CA GLY A 76 2.70 0.60 14.59
C GLY A 76 1.48 1.52 14.61
N ASP A 77 1.65 2.83 14.82
CA ASP A 77 0.53 3.78 14.83
C ASP A 77 -0.05 3.95 13.42
N VAL A 78 -1.38 3.99 13.33
CA VAL A 78 -2.08 4.44 12.11
C VAL A 78 -2.07 5.97 12.09
N ILE A 79 -1.34 6.54 11.14
CA ILE A 79 -1.15 7.98 10.95
C ILE A 79 -2.42 8.63 10.39
N LEU A 80 -3.01 7.99 9.38
CA LEU A 80 -4.13 8.50 8.61
C LEU A 80 -4.92 7.34 8.02
N ARG A 81 -6.25 7.48 7.99
CA ARG A 81 -7.16 6.70 7.14
C ARG A 81 -7.86 7.68 6.21
N GLU A 82 -7.85 7.41 4.92
CA GLU A 82 -8.48 8.27 3.92
C GLU A 82 -9.28 7.43 2.92
N HIS A 83 -10.51 7.86 2.64
CA HIS A 83 -11.32 7.36 1.52
C HIS A 83 -10.90 8.04 0.21
N PRO A 84 -11.02 7.35 -0.94
CA PRO A 84 -10.66 7.92 -2.22
C PRO A 84 -11.67 8.98 -2.65
N VAL A 85 -11.19 10.04 -3.30
CA VAL A 85 -12.04 11.03 -3.97
C VAL A 85 -12.33 10.59 -5.41
N VAL A 86 -11.36 9.93 -6.04
CA VAL A 86 -11.48 9.36 -7.38
C VAL A 86 -10.98 7.92 -7.35
N MET A 87 -11.70 7.02 -8.01
CA MET A 87 -11.23 5.68 -8.34
C MET A 87 -11.35 5.48 -9.86
N GLN A 88 -10.27 5.05 -10.49
CA GLN A 88 -10.22 4.81 -11.93
C GLN A 88 -9.80 3.37 -12.22
N LEU A 89 -10.49 2.70 -13.12
CA LEU A 89 -10.13 1.35 -13.55
C LEU A 89 -8.67 1.30 -14.05
N ALA A 90 -7.86 0.41 -13.49
CA ALA A 90 -6.42 0.37 -13.77
C ALA A 90 -6.09 -0.14 -15.19
N GLN A 91 -6.96 -0.99 -15.75
CA GLN A 91 -6.82 -1.53 -17.09
C GLN A 91 -8.17 -1.51 -17.80
N VAL A 92 -8.23 -0.83 -18.94
CA VAL A 92 -9.44 -0.73 -19.75
C VAL A 92 -9.43 -1.85 -20.79
N SER A 93 -10.39 -2.76 -20.70
CA SER A 93 -10.49 -3.94 -21.58
C SER A 93 -10.95 -3.60 -23.00
N GLU A 94 -11.80 -2.58 -23.14
CA GLU A 94 -12.37 -2.13 -24.41
C GLU A 94 -11.65 -0.87 -24.92
N PRO A 95 -11.38 -0.73 -26.23
CA PRO A 95 -10.75 0.46 -26.78
C PRO A 95 -11.71 1.66 -26.71
N ILE A 96 -11.54 2.49 -25.67
CA ILE A 96 -12.20 3.78 -25.55
C ILE A 96 -11.28 4.86 -26.14
N SER A 97 -11.82 5.80 -26.90
CA SER A 97 -11.02 6.92 -27.39
C SER A 97 -10.59 7.83 -26.24
N TRP A 98 -9.39 8.40 -26.32
CA TRP A 98 -8.89 9.31 -25.27
C TRP A 98 -9.85 10.49 -24.99
N MET A 99 -10.51 11.01 -26.03
CA MET A 99 -11.53 12.07 -25.86
C MET A 99 -12.74 11.62 -25.04
N GLN A 100 -13.22 10.39 -25.24
CA GLN A 100 -14.33 9.85 -24.45
C GLN A 100 -13.91 9.62 -22.99
N ALA A 101 -12.71 9.08 -22.77
CA ALA A 101 -12.18 8.88 -21.43
C ALA A 101 -12.06 10.20 -20.66
N LEU A 102 -11.52 11.24 -21.31
CA LEU A 102 -11.45 12.59 -20.73
C LEU A 102 -12.83 13.17 -20.44
N TRP A 103 -13.77 13.05 -21.37
CA TRP A 103 -15.11 13.59 -21.18
C TRP A 103 -15.81 12.95 -19.96
N VAL A 104 -15.72 11.62 -19.81
CA VAL A 104 -16.25 10.91 -18.64
C VAL A 104 -15.61 11.41 -17.35
N LEU A 105 -14.28 11.57 -17.36
CA LEU A 105 -13.52 12.07 -16.22
C LEU A 105 -13.95 13.49 -15.83
N GLU A 106 -14.02 14.42 -16.79
CA GLU A 106 -14.41 15.80 -16.55
C GLU A 106 -15.86 15.92 -16.05
N GLU A 107 -16.79 15.21 -16.69
CA GLU A 107 -18.19 15.19 -16.28
C GLU A 107 -18.35 14.62 -14.86
N GLY A 108 -17.67 13.53 -14.54
CA GLY A 108 -17.65 12.99 -13.19
C GLY A 108 -17.09 13.99 -12.17
N PHE A 109 -15.96 14.62 -12.51
CA PHE A 109 -15.24 15.49 -11.60
C PHE A 109 -15.99 16.76 -11.24
N ILE A 110 -16.69 17.40 -12.19
CA ILE A 110 -17.47 18.62 -11.92
C ILE A 110 -18.64 18.39 -10.94
N ARG A 111 -19.05 17.12 -10.73
CA ARG A 111 -20.12 16.73 -9.80
C ARG A 111 -19.61 16.48 -8.38
N LEU A 112 -18.30 16.36 -8.17
CA LEU A 112 -17.72 16.27 -6.83
C LEU A 112 -17.99 17.56 -6.03
N PRO A 113 -18.03 17.50 -4.68
CA PRO A 113 -18.06 18.69 -3.84
C PRO A 113 -16.93 19.68 -4.20
N ARG A 114 -17.21 20.98 -4.06
CA ARG A 114 -16.24 22.03 -4.42
C ARG A 114 -14.93 21.95 -3.65
N GLU A 115 -15.01 21.56 -2.39
CA GLU A 115 -13.84 21.34 -1.54
C GLU A 115 -12.97 20.20 -2.08
N ASP A 116 -13.58 19.07 -2.47
CA ASP A 116 -12.86 17.95 -3.08
C ASP A 116 -12.21 18.33 -4.42
N GLN A 117 -12.92 19.08 -5.26
CA GLN A 117 -12.34 19.60 -6.50
C GLN A 117 -11.10 20.46 -6.22
N GLN A 118 -11.15 21.35 -5.23
CA GLN A 118 -10.04 22.20 -4.83
C GLN A 118 -8.86 21.37 -4.32
N ARG A 119 -9.10 20.44 -3.38
CA ARG A 119 -8.06 19.55 -2.84
C ARG A 119 -7.33 18.79 -3.94
N VAL A 120 -8.05 18.30 -4.95
CA VAL A 120 -7.44 17.62 -6.11
C VAL A 120 -6.62 18.58 -6.97
N PHE A 121 -7.11 19.79 -7.26
CA PHE A 121 -6.36 20.77 -8.06
C PHE A 121 -5.07 21.29 -7.39
N GLU A 122 -4.94 21.14 -6.07
CA GLU A 122 -3.75 21.50 -5.32
C GLU A 122 -2.65 20.41 -5.33
N LEU A 123 -2.93 19.24 -5.92
CA LEU A 123 -1.98 18.14 -6.01
C LEU A 123 -0.94 18.34 -7.11
N SER A 124 0.13 17.55 -7.03
CA SER A 124 1.28 17.64 -7.93
C SER A 124 0.94 17.18 -9.35
N ARG A 125 1.74 17.65 -10.31
CA ARG A 125 1.69 17.26 -11.73
C ARG A 125 3.11 16.93 -12.17
N SER A 126 3.29 15.86 -12.94
CA SER A 126 4.64 15.36 -13.27
C SER A 126 4.83 15.00 -14.74
N THR A 127 3.75 14.79 -15.47
CA THR A 127 3.79 14.13 -16.78
C THR A 127 3.29 15.01 -17.93
N GLY A 128 2.61 16.12 -17.63
CA GLY A 128 2.03 17.02 -18.63
C GLY A 128 0.77 16.46 -19.30
N GLY A 129 0.21 17.24 -20.22
CA GLY A 129 -1.02 16.90 -20.94
C GLY A 129 -2.26 17.56 -20.33
N HIS A 130 -3.39 16.83 -20.32
CA HIS A 130 -4.62 17.29 -19.71
C HIS A 130 -4.44 17.43 -18.19
N VAL A 131 -4.89 18.54 -17.61
CA VAL A 131 -4.59 18.91 -16.22
C VAL A 131 -5.08 17.87 -15.23
N LEU A 132 -6.31 17.38 -15.38
CA LEU A 132 -6.93 16.45 -14.44
C LEU A 132 -6.32 15.05 -14.57
N GLU A 133 -6.06 14.61 -15.81
CA GLU A 133 -5.37 13.35 -16.09
C GLU A 133 -3.95 13.33 -15.49
N ASP A 134 -3.18 14.41 -15.66
CA ASP A 134 -1.82 14.53 -15.11
C ASP A 134 -1.82 14.48 -13.58
N ILE A 135 -2.78 15.17 -12.94
CA ILE A 135 -2.96 15.10 -11.48
C ILE A 135 -3.27 13.66 -11.05
N ILE A 136 -4.27 13.01 -11.65
CA ILE A 136 -4.70 11.67 -11.24
C ILE A 136 -3.56 10.66 -11.45
N ARG A 137 -2.91 10.69 -12.62
CA ARG A 137 -1.78 9.79 -12.91
C ARG A 137 -0.61 9.98 -11.94
N THR A 138 -0.35 11.22 -11.51
CA THR A 138 0.79 11.54 -10.64
C THR A 138 0.56 11.16 -9.18
N ASN A 139 -0.69 11.06 -8.72
CA ASN A 139 -1.03 11.02 -7.28
C ASN A 139 -1.89 9.80 -6.87
N THR A 140 -2.10 8.84 -7.77
CA THR A 140 -2.93 7.66 -7.46
C THR A 140 -2.15 6.50 -6.88
N PHE A 141 -2.86 5.67 -6.12
CA PHE A 141 -2.38 4.48 -5.45
C PHE A 141 -3.11 3.25 -6.00
N GLY A 142 -2.44 2.09 -6.01
CA GLY A 142 -3.10 0.82 -6.30
C GLY A 142 -4.26 0.59 -5.32
N ALA A 143 -5.43 0.30 -5.84
CA ALA A 143 -6.65 0.05 -5.11
C ALA A 143 -7.45 -1.06 -5.79
N SER A 144 -8.58 -1.44 -5.22
CA SER A 144 -9.53 -2.32 -5.88
C SER A 144 -10.96 -1.92 -5.54
N PHE A 145 -11.85 -2.17 -6.49
CA PHE A 145 -13.28 -1.94 -6.36
C PHE A 145 -13.99 -3.14 -6.98
N ASN A 146 -14.88 -3.78 -6.22
CA ASN A 146 -15.55 -5.02 -6.64
C ASN A 146 -14.58 -6.09 -7.15
N ASN A 147 -13.46 -6.29 -6.43
CA ASN A 147 -12.39 -7.24 -6.76
C ASN A 147 -11.69 -6.99 -8.11
N VAL A 148 -11.83 -5.80 -8.69
CA VAL A 148 -11.13 -5.39 -9.91
C VAL A 148 -10.11 -4.30 -9.57
N ALA A 149 -8.93 -4.38 -10.17
CA ALA A 149 -7.84 -3.43 -9.95
C ALA A 149 -8.23 -2.02 -10.40
N HIS A 150 -8.08 -1.06 -9.48
CA HIS A 150 -8.31 0.36 -9.70
C HIS A 150 -7.10 1.17 -9.23
N LEU A 151 -7.08 2.44 -9.59
CA LEU A 151 -6.19 3.46 -9.08
C LEU A 151 -7.04 4.43 -8.26
N GLY A 152 -6.72 4.60 -6.98
CA GLY A 152 -7.44 5.49 -6.07
C GLY A 152 -6.66 6.78 -5.79
N LEU A 153 -7.35 7.92 -5.76
CA LEU A 153 -6.79 9.22 -5.43
C LEU A 153 -7.17 9.62 -4.01
N PHE A 154 -6.16 9.79 -3.16
CA PHE A 154 -6.28 10.07 -1.73
C PHE A 154 -5.49 11.36 -1.43
N PRO A 155 -6.15 12.55 -1.40
CA PRO A 155 -5.45 13.83 -1.44
C PRO A 155 -4.45 14.07 -0.30
N ASN A 156 -4.74 13.65 0.93
CA ASN A 156 -3.81 13.79 2.04
C ASN A 156 -2.66 12.78 1.94
N VAL A 157 -2.97 11.53 1.58
CA VAL A 157 -1.94 10.50 1.37
C VAL A 157 -0.98 10.88 0.24
N ALA A 158 -1.49 11.50 -0.84
CA ALA A 158 -0.69 11.97 -1.97
C ALA A 158 0.35 13.05 -1.61
N ARG A 159 0.28 13.63 -0.40
CA ARG A 159 1.31 14.55 0.12
C ARG A 159 2.51 13.84 0.75
N ILE A 160 2.46 12.52 0.93
CA ILE A 160 3.53 11.76 1.57
C ILE A 160 4.55 11.34 0.51
N ASN A 161 5.76 11.88 0.61
CA ASN A 161 6.81 11.68 -0.38
C ASN A 161 7.43 10.27 -0.37
N HIS A 162 8.18 9.98 -1.43
CA HIS A 162 8.97 8.76 -1.54
C HIS A 162 10.24 8.78 -0.68
N ALA A 163 10.55 7.64 -0.07
CA ALA A 163 11.91 7.26 0.31
C ALA A 163 12.19 5.77 0.02
N CYS A 164 13.43 5.42 -0.34
CA CYS A 164 13.83 4.03 -0.61
C CYS A 164 13.99 3.19 0.68
N LYS A 165 14.11 3.86 1.84
CA LYS A 165 14.00 3.29 3.18
C LYS A 165 12.95 4.12 3.95
N PRO A 166 11.64 3.90 3.69
CA PRO A 166 10.59 4.76 4.23
C PRO A 166 10.45 4.66 5.77
N ASN A 167 9.52 5.41 6.34
CA ASN A 167 9.13 5.30 7.75
C ASN A 167 7.65 4.95 7.94
N ALA A 168 6.86 4.97 6.86
CA ALA A 168 5.48 4.51 6.82
C ALA A 168 5.22 3.54 5.65
N ILE A 169 4.12 2.80 5.73
CA ILE A 169 3.59 1.92 4.69
C ILE A 169 2.12 2.25 4.40
N THR A 170 1.65 1.81 3.24
CA THR A 170 0.25 1.91 2.82
C THR A 170 -0.48 0.58 3.01
N ARG A 171 -1.71 0.61 3.53
CA ARG A 171 -2.62 -0.56 3.56
C ARG A 171 -3.97 -0.19 3.00
N PHE A 172 -4.39 -0.84 1.93
CA PHE A 172 -5.70 -0.61 1.34
C PHE A 172 -6.66 -1.71 1.75
N SER A 173 -7.85 -1.34 2.23
CA SER A 173 -8.92 -2.30 2.53
C SER A 173 -9.95 -2.30 1.41
N PRO A 174 -10.08 -3.39 0.62
CA PRO A 174 -11.12 -3.48 -0.41
C PRO A 174 -12.55 -3.51 0.16
N ARG A 175 -12.71 -3.79 1.45
CA ARG A 175 -14.02 -3.86 2.11
C ARG A 175 -14.55 -2.51 2.59
N THR A 176 -13.65 -1.58 2.92
CA THR A 176 -14.01 -0.23 3.39
C THR A 176 -13.68 0.85 2.35
N LEU A 177 -12.82 0.51 1.37
CA LEU A 177 -12.18 1.42 0.43
C LEU A 177 -11.21 2.42 1.08
N GLU A 178 -10.87 2.25 2.35
CA GLU A 178 -9.91 3.12 3.03
C GLU A 178 -8.47 2.77 2.66
N LEU A 179 -7.66 3.81 2.46
CA LEU A 179 -6.20 3.71 2.46
C LEU A 179 -5.67 4.19 3.81
N GLU A 180 -4.99 3.28 4.52
CA GLU A 180 -4.32 3.58 5.76
C GLU A 180 -2.83 3.87 5.52
N ILE A 181 -2.30 4.82 6.27
CA ILE A 181 -0.87 5.05 6.42
C ILE A 181 -0.45 4.62 7.81
N VAL A 182 0.50 3.70 7.89
CA VAL A 182 0.95 3.13 9.17
C VAL A 182 2.43 3.37 9.33
N ALA A 183 2.81 3.98 10.44
CA ALA A 183 4.21 4.12 10.80
C ALA A 183 4.80 2.73 11.05
N TYR A 184 5.91 2.38 10.40
CA TYR A 184 6.64 1.15 10.71
C TYR A 184 7.97 1.43 11.44
N LYS A 185 8.23 2.70 11.75
CA LYS A 185 9.30 3.22 12.59
C LYS A 185 8.76 4.35 13.46
N ASP A 186 9.45 4.68 14.54
CA ASP A 186 9.18 5.93 15.26
C ASP A 186 9.50 7.12 14.35
N ILE A 187 8.62 8.13 14.35
CA ILE A 187 8.76 9.39 13.60
C ILE A 187 8.66 10.53 14.60
N LEU A 188 9.69 11.37 14.65
CA LEU A 188 9.77 12.51 15.56
C LEU A 188 9.16 13.77 14.95
N PRO A 189 8.70 14.74 15.78
CA PRO A 189 8.29 16.04 15.27
C PRO A 189 9.39 16.69 14.41
N GLY A 190 9.02 17.19 13.23
CA GLY A 190 9.93 17.77 12.24
C GLY A 190 10.53 16.76 11.25
N GLU A 191 10.28 15.46 11.41
CA GLU A 191 10.69 14.45 10.41
C GLU A 191 9.67 14.33 9.28
N GLU A 192 10.17 14.19 8.05
CA GLU A 192 9.34 13.95 6.87
C GLU A 192 8.74 12.54 6.92
N LEU A 193 7.43 12.44 6.75
CA LEU A 193 6.74 11.17 6.52
C LEU A 193 7.06 10.69 5.11
N SER A 194 7.35 9.40 4.97
CA SER A 194 7.69 8.81 3.68
C SER A 194 7.15 7.40 3.52
N ILE A 195 6.75 7.09 2.29
CA ILE A 195 6.34 5.76 1.82
C ILE A 195 7.22 5.35 0.62
N SER A 196 7.09 4.12 0.13
CA SER A 196 7.77 3.71 -1.10
C SER A 196 6.84 3.72 -2.31
N TYR A 197 7.28 4.32 -3.41
CA TYR A 197 6.56 4.32 -4.69
C TYR A 197 7.04 3.16 -5.60
N SER A 198 8.00 2.37 -5.12
CA SER A 198 8.57 1.22 -5.82
C SER A 198 8.71 0.04 -4.84
N MET A 199 9.11 -1.13 -5.35
CA MET A 199 9.51 -2.24 -4.48
C MET A 199 10.76 -1.85 -3.66
N LEU A 200 10.81 -2.24 -2.38
CA LEU A 200 11.87 -1.82 -1.44
C LEU A 200 13.23 -2.52 -1.69
N ASN A 201 13.20 -3.75 -2.20
CA ASN A 201 14.39 -4.57 -2.45
C ASN A 201 15.03 -4.35 -3.83
N MET A 202 14.72 -3.25 -4.53
CA MET A 202 15.30 -2.91 -5.84
C MET A 202 16.73 -2.33 -5.76
N LEU A 203 17.59 -2.71 -6.71
CA LEU A 203 18.93 -2.12 -6.88
C LEU A 203 18.87 -0.64 -7.25
N HIS A 204 19.99 0.09 -7.12
CA HIS A 204 20.00 1.55 -7.23
C HIS A 204 19.57 2.05 -8.59
N GLN A 205 20.11 1.44 -9.64
CA GLN A 205 19.75 1.82 -11.01
C GLN A 205 18.29 1.46 -11.31
N ASP A 206 17.82 0.31 -10.82
CA ASP A 206 16.45 -0.16 -11.07
C ASP A 206 15.42 0.73 -10.36
N ARG A 207 15.63 1.07 -9.09
CA ARG A 207 14.74 2.00 -8.37
C ARG A 207 14.76 3.39 -8.99
N ARG A 208 15.92 3.90 -9.43
CA ARG A 208 15.98 5.17 -10.17
C ARG A 208 15.19 5.15 -11.46
N LYS A 209 15.25 4.04 -12.20
CA LYS A 209 14.51 3.85 -13.44
C LYS A 209 13.00 3.78 -13.19
N ALA A 210 12.56 2.99 -12.21
CA ALA A 210 11.15 2.89 -11.83
C ALA A 210 10.58 4.25 -11.39
N LEU A 211 11.36 5.03 -10.64
CA LEU A 211 10.94 6.35 -10.17
C LEU A 211 10.90 7.42 -11.29
N GLN A 212 11.47 7.17 -12.48
CA GLN A 212 11.30 8.08 -13.61
C GLN A 212 9.85 8.13 -14.10
N GLU A 213 9.07 7.08 -13.90
CA GLU A 213 7.63 7.07 -14.24
C GLU A 213 6.86 8.13 -13.45
N TRP A 214 7.37 8.52 -12.28
CA TRP A 214 6.84 9.58 -11.42
C TRP A 214 7.45 10.97 -11.71
N GLY A 215 8.33 11.08 -12.71
CA GLY A 215 8.90 12.34 -13.16
C GLY A 215 9.95 12.97 -12.23
N PHE A 216 10.59 12.21 -11.34
CA PHE A 216 11.62 12.75 -10.44
C PHE A 216 12.89 11.88 -10.31
N ASN A 217 13.97 12.48 -9.81
CA ASN A 217 15.16 11.76 -9.36
C ASN A 217 15.15 11.70 -7.83
N CYS A 218 15.20 10.49 -7.27
CA CYS A 218 15.13 10.31 -5.82
C CYS A 218 16.35 10.91 -5.11
N THR A 219 16.09 11.77 -4.12
CA THR A 219 17.08 12.42 -3.26
C THR A 219 16.96 11.99 -1.80
N CYS A 220 16.27 10.87 -1.52
CA CYS A 220 16.16 10.34 -0.16
C CYS A 220 17.53 10.01 0.45
N ALA A 221 17.58 9.79 1.77
CA ALA A 221 18.84 9.53 2.50
C ALA A 221 19.70 8.44 1.84
N LEU A 222 19.09 7.34 1.38
CA LEU A 222 19.82 6.27 0.70
C LEU A 222 20.37 6.71 -0.67
N CYS A 223 19.54 7.30 -1.54
CA CYS A 223 19.96 7.70 -2.89
C CYS A 223 20.96 8.87 -2.89
N SER A 224 20.96 9.69 -1.84
CA SER A 224 21.92 10.78 -1.63
C SER A 224 23.18 10.36 -0.88
N SER A 225 23.31 9.08 -0.51
CA SER A 225 24.48 8.56 0.19
C SER A 225 25.72 8.43 -0.72
N PRO A 226 26.94 8.37 -0.14
CA PRO A 226 28.16 8.13 -0.91
C PRO A 226 28.12 6.83 -1.75
N PRO A 227 28.89 6.75 -2.85
CA PRO A 227 28.93 5.58 -3.73
C PRO A 227 29.23 4.27 -2.99
N GLU A 228 30.03 4.30 -1.93
CA GLU A 228 30.39 3.13 -1.13
C GLU A 228 29.17 2.57 -0.38
N VAL A 229 28.36 3.45 0.21
CA VAL A 229 27.13 3.05 0.91
C VAL A 229 26.11 2.49 -0.08
N LEU A 230 25.96 3.13 -1.25
CA LEU A 230 25.10 2.64 -2.32
C LEU A 230 25.54 1.25 -2.81
N ALA A 231 26.85 1.04 -2.99
CA ALA A 231 27.41 -0.23 -3.45
C ALA A 231 27.19 -1.36 -2.44
N ILE A 232 27.37 -1.10 -1.14
CA ILE A 232 27.07 -2.05 -0.06
C ILE A 232 25.58 -2.41 -0.09
N SER A 233 24.72 -1.40 -0.19
CA SER A 233 23.27 -1.56 -0.18
C SER A 233 22.75 -2.35 -1.39
N ASP A 234 23.36 -2.15 -2.56
CA ASP A 234 23.08 -2.96 -3.76
C ASP A 234 23.67 -4.38 -3.66
N ALA A 235 24.81 -4.57 -2.98
CA ALA A 235 25.34 -5.90 -2.72
C ALA A 235 24.38 -6.73 -1.85
N TYR A 236 23.84 -6.14 -0.77
CA TYR A 236 22.83 -6.80 0.05
C TYR A 236 21.55 -7.14 -0.73
N ARG A 237 21.01 -6.20 -1.50
CA ARG A 237 19.81 -6.46 -2.31
C ARG A 237 20.03 -7.49 -3.41
N ARG A 238 21.22 -7.53 -4.02
CA ARG A 238 21.60 -8.58 -4.98
C ARG A 238 21.69 -9.93 -4.28
N ARG A 239 22.35 -9.99 -3.13
CA ARG A 239 22.45 -11.23 -2.35
C ARG A 239 21.09 -11.75 -1.92
N LEU A 240 20.17 -10.87 -1.51
CA LEU A 240 18.79 -11.25 -1.22
C LEU A 240 18.09 -11.89 -2.43
N SER A 241 18.28 -11.35 -3.64
CA SER A 241 17.76 -11.96 -4.86
C SER A 241 18.39 -13.32 -5.17
N GLU A 242 19.67 -13.50 -4.90
CA GLU A 242 20.39 -14.77 -5.06
C GLU A 242 19.87 -15.81 -4.07
N ILE A 243 19.71 -15.46 -2.79
CA ILE A 243 19.11 -16.32 -1.76
C ILE A 243 17.72 -16.82 -2.21
N PHE A 244 16.85 -15.94 -2.72
CA PHE A 244 15.55 -16.39 -3.23
C PHE A 244 15.63 -17.30 -4.45
N SER A 245 16.67 -17.16 -5.28
CA SER A 245 16.92 -18.08 -6.39
C SER A 245 17.40 -19.44 -5.87
N GLU A 246 18.32 -19.44 -4.90
CA GLU A 246 18.86 -20.65 -4.27
C GLU A 246 17.78 -21.43 -3.52
N LEU A 247 16.91 -20.74 -2.77
CA LEU A 247 15.77 -21.33 -2.07
C LEU A 247 14.75 -21.99 -3.01
N LYS A 248 14.66 -21.54 -4.27
CA LYS A 248 13.79 -22.13 -5.30
C LYS A 248 14.43 -23.30 -6.04
N ASP A 249 15.75 -23.48 -5.92
CA ASP A 249 16.47 -24.59 -6.56
C ASP A 249 16.18 -25.90 -5.80
N PRO A 250 15.57 -26.92 -6.43
CA PRO A 250 15.24 -28.18 -5.76
C PRO A 250 16.45 -28.93 -5.20
N VAL A 251 17.64 -28.74 -5.76
CA VAL A 251 18.87 -29.40 -5.30
C VAL A 251 19.34 -28.77 -3.99
N LEU A 252 19.36 -27.44 -3.91
CA LEU A 252 19.78 -26.71 -2.71
C LEU A 252 18.72 -26.81 -1.61
N ALA A 253 17.45 -26.74 -1.99
CA ALA A 253 16.32 -27.00 -1.09
C ALA A 253 16.29 -28.43 -0.55
N GLY A 254 17.12 -29.36 -1.04
CA GLY A 254 17.23 -30.71 -0.49
C GLY A 254 17.99 -30.80 0.84
N SER A 255 18.62 -29.71 1.31
CA SER A 255 19.45 -29.68 2.53
C SER A 255 18.88 -28.74 3.59
N PRO A 256 18.30 -29.27 4.70
CA PRO A 256 17.75 -28.44 5.78
C PRO A 256 18.74 -27.46 6.40
N SER A 257 20.01 -27.83 6.56
CA SER A 257 21.03 -26.95 7.15
C SER A 257 21.36 -25.77 6.23
N LEU A 258 21.45 -26.01 4.92
CA LEU A 258 21.72 -24.95 3.96
C LEU A 258 20.54 -23.97 3.89
N VAL A 259 19.30 -24.49 3.88
CA VAL A 259 18.10 -23.65 3.89
C VAL A 259 18.06 -22.79 5.16
N ALA A 260 18.40 -23.34 6.32
CA ALA A 260 18.48 -22.57 7.56
C ALA A 260 19.54 -21.45 7.50
N GLU A 261 20.75 -21.75 6.99
CA GLU A 261 21.83 -20.76 6.81
C GLU A 261 21.41 -19.62 5.87
N LEU A 262 20.70 -19.94 4.78
CA LEU A 262 20.18 -18.94 3.83
C LEU A 262 19.10 -18.07 4.44
N ILE A 263 18.26 -18.62 5.32
CA ILE A 263 17.23 -17.85 6.02
C ILE A 263 17.87 -16.91 7.04
N ASP A 264 18.85 -17.37 7.81
CA ASP A 264 19.60 -16.52 8.76
C ASP A 264 20.26 -15.32 8.03
N GLU A 265 20.86 -15.58 6.86
CA GLU A 265 21.44 -14.52 6.02
C GLU A 265 20.36 -13.56 5.47
N LEU A 266 19.22 -14.09 5.04
CA LEU A 266 18.08 -13.30 4.57
C LEU A 266 17.56 -12.36 5.68
N GLU A 267 17.40 -12.84 6.91
CA GLU A 267 16.92 -12.03 8.03
C GLU A 267 17.92 -10.95 8.43
N ASP A 268 19.21 -11.26 8.44
CA ASP A 268 20.29 -10.28 8.68
C ASP A 268 20.28 -9.17 7.62
N ILE A 269 20.13 -9.52 6.33
CA ILE A 269 19.98 -8.55 5.25
C ILE A 269 18.72 -7.71 5.43
N MET A 270 17.59 -8.32 5.78
CA MET A 270 16.33 -7.59 6.00
C MET A 270 16.48 -6.51 7.07
N VAL A 271 17.18 -6.80 8.16
CA VAL A 271 17.43 -5.82 9.23
C VAL A 271 18.35 -4.71 8.74
N LYS A 272 19.47 -5.04 8.09
CA LYS A 272 20.45 -4.05 7.58
C LYS A 272 19.86 -3.12 6.51
N GLU A 273 18.99 -3.67 5.67
CA GLU A 273 18.32 -2.93 4.59
C GLU A 273 16.95 -2.37 4.96
N GLU A 274 16.50 -2.58 6.21
CA GLU A 274 15.23 -2.10 6.75
C GLU A 274 14.02 -2.55 5.91
N LEU A 275 14.05 -3.80 5.45
CA LEU A 275 13.07 -4.43 4.57
C LEU A 275 11.97 -5.17 5.34
N THR A 276 11.78 -4.90 6.63
CA THR A 276 10.81 -5.61 7.49
C THR A 276 9.39 -5.55 6.94
N ALA A 277 9.03 -4.49 6.20
CA ALA A 277 7.73 -4.37 5.55
C ALA A 277 7.46 -5.46 4.48
N GLN A 278 8.50 -6.09 3.91
CA GLN A 278 8.41 -7.21 2.97
C GLN A 278 8.55 -8.59 3.63
N ALA A 279 8.66 -8.64 4.97
CA ALA A 279 8.89 -9.88 5.69
C ALA A 279 7.78 -10.91 5.44
N GLY A 280 6.55 -10.46 5.25
CA GLY A 280 5.40 -11.31 4.97
C GLY A 280 5.58 -12.15 3.71
N GLU A 281 5.98 -11.52 2.60
CA GLU A 281 6.27 -12.19 1.35
C GLU A 281 7.47 -13.11 1.46
N PHE A 282 8.53 -12.69 2.16
CA PHE A 282 9.75 -13.46 2.31
C PHE A 282 9.49 -14.74 3.12
N TYR A 283 8.79 -14.65 4.24
CA TYR A 283 8.41 -15.83 5.04
C TYR A 283 7.41 -16.73 4.31
N GLY A 284 6.55 -16.17 3.44
CA GLY A 284 5.68 -16.97 2.58
C GLY A 284 6.48 -17.87 1.62
N ILE A 285 7.59 -17.35 1.06
CA ILE A 285 8.51 -18.13 0.24
C ILE A 285 9.16 -19.23 1.07
N VAL A 286 9.72 -18.89 2.24
CA VAL A 286 10.38 -19.84 3.15
C VAL A 286 9.43 -20.97 3.58
N ALA A 287 8.18 -20.64 3.91
CA ALA A 287 7.16 -21.63 4.23
C ALA A 287 6.94 -22.61 3.08
N GLY A 288 6.90 -22.12 1.83
CA GLY A 288 6.79 -22.95 0.63
C GLY A 288 7.98 -23.88 0.42
N VAL A 289 9.20 -23.42 0.71
CA VAL A 289 10.42 -24.23 0.63
C VAL A 289 10.34 -25.41 1.60
N TYR A 290 10.10 -25.15 2.89
CA TYR A 290 9.98 -26.23 3.88
C TYR A 290 8.82 -27.18 3.59
N ARG A 291 7.71 -26.69 3.02
CA ARG A 291 6.60 -27.54 2.57
C ARG A 291 7.07 -28.55 1.51
N ASN A 292 7.83 -28.09 0.52
CA ASN A 292 8.35 -28.94 -0.56
C ASN A 292 9.38 -29.94 -0.07
N MET A 293 10.08 -29.63 1.03
CA MET A 293 11.02 -30.54 1.71
C MET A 293 10.32 -31.61 2.57
N GLY A 294 9.03 -31.46 2.85
CA GLY A 294 8.30 -32.29 3.80
C GLY A 294 8.49 -31.88 5.27
N GLU A 295 9.17 -30.76 5.53
CA GLU A 295 9.40 -30.17 6.85
C GLU A 295 8.16 -29.40 7.31
N MET A 296 7.08 -30.13 7.60
CA MET A 296 5.73 -29.56 7.79
C MET A 296 5.61 -28.64 9.00
N GLU A 297 6.31 -28.92 10.10
CA GLU A 297 6.27 -28.07 11.30
C GLU A 297 6.94 -26.71 11.03
N LEU A 298 8.16 -26.71 10.45
CA LEU A 298 8.85 -25.48 10.07
C LEU A 298 8.06 -24.69 9.03
N SER A 299 7.49 -25.37 8.03
CA SER A 299 6.62 -24.74 7.04
C SER A 299 5.43 -24.01 7.70
N LYS A 300 4.80 -24.65 8.68
CA LYS A 300 3.68 -24.07 9.44
C LYS A 300 4.12 -22.88 10.29
N GLU A 301 5.29 -22.92 10.90
CA GLU A 301 5.85 -21.80 11.66
C GLU A 301 6.08 -20.57 10.79
N TYR A 302 6.76 -20.73 9.65
CA TYR A 302 6.98 -19.63 8.71
C TYR A 302 5.68 -19.15 8.05
N ALA A 303 4.71 -20.03 7.80
CA ALA A 303 3.39 -19.62 7.29
C ALA A 303 2.65 -18.72 8.31
N LYS A 304 2.77 -19.00 9.62
CA LYS A 304 2.21 -18.11 10.67
C LYS A 304 2.91 -16.75 10.68
N LEU A 305 4.25 -16.74 10.61
CA LEU A 305 5.02 -15.50 10.55
C LEU A 305 4.67 -14.67 9.31
N ALA A 306 4.51 -15.32 8.15
CA ALA A 306 4.08 -14.69 6.92
C ALA A 306 2.73 -13.99 7.09
N VAL A 307 1.73 -14.69 7.65
CA VAL A 307 0.40 -14.12 7.93
C VAL A 307 0.50 -12.95 8.91
N GLU A 308 1.24 -13.08 10.01
CA GLU A 308 1.42 -12.01 11.00
C GLU A 308 1.98 -10.74 10.35
N LYS A 309 3.05 -10.87 9.56
CA LYS A 309 3.70 -9.73 8.89
C LYS A 309 2.84 -9.15 7.77
N LEU A 310 2.14 -9.98 7.00
CA LEU A 310 1.20 -9.51 5.98
C LEU A 310 0.01 -8.76 6.60
N VAL A 311 -0.56 -9.23 7.71
CA VAL A 311 -1.59 -8.47 8.44
C VAL A 311 -1.04 -7.11 8.89
N ALA A 312 0.18 -7.08 9.41
CA ALA A 312 0.81 -5.86 9.89
C ALA A 312 1.09 -4.86 8.76
N PHE A 313 1.64 -5.29 7.63
CA PHE A 313 2.20 -4.41 6.60
C PHE A 313 1.40 -4.32 5.28
N ALA A 314 0.62 -5.34 4.94
CA ALA A 314 -0.25 -5.33 3.77
C ALA A 314 -1.70 -5.00 4.14
N GLY A 315 -2.14 -5.46 5.31
CA GLY A 315 -3.52 -5.32 5.80
C GLY A 315 -4.23 -6.66 5.92
N TYR A 316 -5.28 -6.70 6.74
CA TYR A 316 -5.97 -7.95 7.04
C TYR A 316 -6.68 -8.56 5.82
N ASP A 317 -7.27 -7.73 4.97
CA ASP A 317 -8.06 -8.10 3.80
C ASP A 317 -7.32 -7.89 2.47
N ASP A 318 -6.02 -7.62 2.52
CA ASP A 318 -5.16 -7.70 1.35
C ASP A 318 -5.15 -9.14 0.78
N GLU A 319 -5.19 -9.25 -0.55
CA GLU A 319 -5.26 -10.54 -1.26
C GLU A 319 -4.10 -11.48 -0.85
N ARG A 320 -2.89 -10.94 -0.67
CA ARG A 320 -1.73 -11.72 -0.24
C ARG A 320 -1.95 -12.30 1.15
N THR A 321 -2.51 -11.50 2.06
CA THR A 321 -2.83 -11.91 3.44
C THR A 321 -3.93 -12.96 3.46
N VAL A 322 -4.98 -12.80 2.65
CA VAL A 322 -6.07 -13.78 2.51
C VAL A 322 -5.50 -15.12 2.06
N ARG A 323 -4.72 -15.13 0.97
CA ARG A 323 -4.11 -16.34 0.44
C ARG A 323 -3.15 -17.01 1.44
N ALA A 324 -2.35 -16.23 2.16
CA ALA A 324 -1.45 -16.77 3.17
C ALA A 324 -2.22 -17.45 4.32
N ARG A 325 -3.36 -16.90 4.73
CA ARG A 325 -4.23 -17.54 5.74
C ARG A 325 -4.86 -18.83 5.24
N GLU A 326 -5.32 -18.88 3.98
CA GLU A 326 -5.86 -20.09 3.38
C GLU A 326 -4.82 -21.22 3.40
N VAL A 327 -3.57 -20.91 2.99
CA VAL A 327 -2.45 -21.86 3.07
C VAL A 327 -2.21 -22.32 4.51
N LEU A 328 -2.28 -21.42 5.49
CA LEU A 328 -2.10 -21.77 6.90
C LEU A 328 -3.21 -22.71 7.42
N LEU A 329 -4.44 -22.56 6.96
CA LEU A 329 -5.57 -23.42 7.33
C LEU A 329 -5.40 -24.86 6.84
N GLU A 330 -4.71 -25.09 5.71
CA GLU A 330 -4.41 -26.43 5.21
C GLU A 330 -3.62 -27.27 6.23
N PHE A 331 -2.76 -26.66 7.05
CA PHE A 331 -2.02 -27.35 8.11
C PHE A 331 -2.89 -27.77 9.31
N GLY A 332 -4.13 -27.27 9.41
CA GLY A 332 -5.11 -27.65 10.43
C GLY A 332 -6.10 -28.71 9.95
N GLY A 333 -6.13 -29.02 8.65
CA GLY A 333 -7.15 -29.86 8.01
C GLY A 333 -6.92 -31.38 8.04
N THR A 334 -5.79 -31.86 8.54
CA THR A 334 -5.45 -33.30 8.55
C THR A 334 -5.70 -34.00 9.89
N GLN A 335 -6.81 -33.65 10.58
CA GLN A 335 -7.39 -34.48 11.64
C GLN A 335 -8.93 -34.57 11.50
N LEU A 336 -9.39 -35.20 10.43
CA LEU A 336 -10.63 -35.97 10.47
C LEU A 336 -10.28 -37.40 10.07
N GLY A 337 -9.58 -38.06 11.00
CA GLY A 337 -9.41 -39.50 10.99
C GLY A 337 -10.74 -40.17 11.29
N THR A 338 -11.07 -41.15 10.46
CA THR A 338 -12.09 -42.17 10.66
C THR A 338 -12.21 -42.65 12.10
N GLY A 339 -13.41 -42.56 12.66
CA GLY A 339 -13.82 -43.19 13.91
C GLY A 339 -15.34 -43.25 13.98
#